data_AF-F4HFA2-F1
#
_entry.id   AF-F4HFA2-F1
#
_cell.length_a   1.000
_cell.length_b   1.000
_cell.length_c   1.000
_cell.angle_alpha   90.00
_cell.angle_beta   90.00
_cell.angle_gamma   90.00
#
_symmetry.space_group_name_H-M   'P 1'
#
loop_
_entity.id
_entity.type
_entity.pdbx_description
1 polymer ?
#
loop_
_entity_poly.entity_id
_entity_poly.type
_entity_poly.pdbx_seq_one_letter_code
_entity_poly.pdbx_strand_id
1 'polypeptide(L)'
;MNMRLQIKQWGNSKAIRLPKELTHSMNLDMGDFLELEQIDDNTLRVVVVPHKKTTKRLTLNERIAMTASKELPTVKEWDDLQPTGSEI
;
A
#
# COMPACT_ATOMS: atom_id res chain seq x y z
N MET A 1 -24.20 3.05 -18.00
CA MET A 1 -24.17 4.47 -17.57
C MET A 1 -23.02 5.12 -18.32
N ASN A 2 -23.28 6.07 -19.21
CA ASN A 2 -22.22 6.72 -19.99
C ASN A 2 -21.85 8.04 -19.32
N MET A 3 -20.59 8.17 -18.91
CA MET A 3 -20.08 9.36 -18.23
C MET A 3 -18.87 9.89 -18.98
N ARG A 4 -18.84 11.21 -19.22
CA ARG A 4 -17.69 11.88 -19.83
C ARG A 4 -16.84 12.48 -18.72
N LEU A 5 -15.56 12.13 -18.70
CA LEU A 5 -14.56 12.70 -17.80
C LEU A 5 -13.71 13.72 -18.55
N GLN A 6 -13.16 14.68 -17.80
CA GLN A 6 -12.21 15.66 -18.32
C GLN A 6 -10.82 15.38 -17.75
N ILE A 7 -9.82 15.40 -18.63
CA ILE A 7 -8.41 15.36 -18.23
C ILE A 7 -8.03 16.72 -17.64
N LYS A 8 -7.41 16.72 -16.46
CA LYS A 8 -6.93 17.93 -15.75
C LYS A 8 -5.45 17.82 -15.41
N GLN A 9 -4.82 18.96 -15.20
CA GLN A 9 -3.42 19.02 -14.73
C GLN A 9 -3.35 18.58 -13.27
N TRP A 10 -2.35 17.75 -12.95
CA TRP A 10 -1.97 17.41 -11.59
C TRP A 10 -0.45 17.42 -11.47
N GLY A 11 0.11 18.50 -10.92
CA GLY A 11 1.56 18.71 -10.87
C GLY A 11 2.16 18.77 -12.29
N ASN A 12 3.11 17.87 -12.59
CA ASN A 12 3.72 17.73 -13.92
C ASN A 12 2.98 16.73 -14.83
N SER A 13 1.92 16.08 -14.33
CA SER A 13 1.20 15.03 -15.04
C SER A 13 -0.24 15.45 -15.36
N LYS A 14 -0.92 14.60 -16.12
CA LYS A 14 -2.35 14.69 -16.40
C LYS A 14 -3.09 13.62 -15.62
N ALA A 15 -4.29 13.94 -15.14
CA ALA A 15 -5.11 13.03 -14.37
C ALA A 15 -6.58 13.14 -14.76
N ILE A 16 -7.32 12.05 -14.58
CA ILE A 16 -8.79 12.03 -14.62
C ILE A 16 -9.32 11.84 -13.19
N ARG A 17 -10.49 12.42 -12.91
CA ARG A 17 -11.16 12.21 -11.62
C ARG A 17 -12.15 11.06 -11.76
N LEU A 18 -11.96 10.03 -10.95
CA LEU A 18 -12.89 8.92 -10.87
C LEU A 18 -14.06 9.28 -9.93
N PRO A 19 -15.33 9.11 -10.34
CA PRO A 19 -16.48 9.34 -9.49
C PRO A 19 -16.55 8.34 -8.34
N LYS A 20 -17.13 8.78 -7.21
CA LYS A 20 -17.31 7.93 -6.02
C LYS A 20 -18.08 6.64 -6.31
N GLU A 21 -19.09 6.70 -7.18
CA GLU A 21 -19.88 5.53 -7.57
C GLU A 21 -19.04 4.48 -8.31
N LEU A 22 -18.12 4.93 -9.18
CA LEU A 22 -17.22 4.04 -9.91
C LEU A 22 -16.17 3.42 -8.97
N THR A 23 -15.56 4.21 -8.10
CA THR A 23 -14.55 3.69 -7.16
C THR A 23 -15.17 2.71 -6.17
N HIS A 24 -16.39 2.96 -5.70
CA HIS A 24 -17.09 2.05 -4.80
C HIS A 24 -17.53 0.74 -5.48
N SER A 25 -18.11 0.82 -6.68
CA SER A 25 -18.54 -0.38 -7.42
C SER A 25 -17.38 -1.28 -7.83
N MET A 26 -16.20 -0.70 -8.11
CA MET A 26 -14.99 -1.44 -8.46
C MET A 26 -14.11 -1.78 -7.24
N ASN A 27 -14.54 -1.43 -6.02
CA ASN A 27 -13.78 -1.63 -4.79
C ASN A 27 -12.33 -1.11 -4.88
N LEU A 28 -12.17 0.08 -5.44
CA LEU A 28 -10.90 0.79 -5.55
C LEU A 28 -10.63 1.58 -4.28
N ASP A 29 -9.45 1.38 -3.70
CA ASP A 29 -8.99 2.16 -2.56
C ASP A 29 -7.71 2.95 -2.88
N MET A 30 -7.37 3.89 -2.01
CA MET A 30 -6.17 4.70 -2.13
C MET A 30 -4.93 3.80 -2.01
N GLY A 31 -4.06 3.87 -3.02
CA GLY A 31 -2.84 3.06 -3.09
C GLY A 31 -2.97 1.76 -3.88
N ASP A 32 -4.14 1.49 -4.48
CA ASP A 32 -4.26 0.49 -5.53
C ASP A 32 -3.53 0.91 -6.80
N PHE A 33 -3.06 -0.08 -7.57
CA PHE A 33 -2.38 0.14 -8.84
C PHE A 33 -3.35 0.04 -10.01
N LEU A 34 -3.13 0.88 -11.02
CA LEU A 34 -3.84 0.84 -12.29
C LEU A 34 -2.81 0.66 -13.40
N GLU A 35 -3.03 -0.35 -14.25
CA GLU A 35 -2.25 -0.53 -15.47
C GLU A 35 -2.98 0.14 -16.64
N LEU A 36 -2.21 0.87 -17.44
CA LEU A 36 -2.68 1.57 -18.63
C LEU A 36 -2.09 0.88 -19.86
N GLU A 37 -2.94 0.40 -20.73
CA GLU A 37 -2.58 -0.20 -22.01
C GLU A 37 -3.22 0.60 -23.14
N GLN A 38 -2.43 1.05 -24.11
CA GLN A 38 -2.94 1.69 -25.32
C GLN A 38 -3.31 0.62 -26.34
N ILE A 39 -4.59 0.56 -26.72
CA ILE A 39 -5.07 -0.37 -27.75
C ILE A 39 -4.95 0.26 -29.14
N ASP A 40 -5.32 1.54 -29.26
CA ASP A 40 -5.27 2.32 -30.51
C ASP A 40 -5.09 3.84 -30.21
N ASP A 41 -5.21 4.68 -31.23
CA ASP A 41 -5.01 6.15 -31.12
C ASP A 41 -6.02 6.84 -30.17
N ASN A 42 -7.19 6.23 -29.94
CA ASN A 42 -8.29 6.85 -29.19
C ASN A 42 -8.78 5.99 -28.02
N THR A 43 -8.27 4.77 -27.88
CA THR A 43 -8.72 3.79 -26.90
C THR A 43 -7.60 3.43 -25.93
N LEU A 44 -7.82 3.76 -24.67
CA LEU A 44 -6.99 3.34 -23.55
C LEU A 44 -7.77 2.31 -22.72
N ARG A 45 -7.14 1.17 -22.42
CA ARG A 45 -7.64 0.20 -21.48
C ARG A 45 -6.98 0.44 -20.13
N VAL A 46 -7.81 0.58 -19.10
CA VAL A 46 -7.35 0.68 -17.71
C VAL A 46 -7.73 -0.60 -16.98
N VAL A 47 -6.73 -1.32 -16.48
CA VAL A 47 -6.93 -2.54 -15.71
C VAL A 47 -6.58 -2.26 -14.25
N VAL A 48 -7.49 -2.64 -13.36
CA VAL A 48 -7.26 -2.54 -11.93
C VAL A 48 -6.34 -3.68 -11.51
N VAL A 49 -5.17 -3.33 -10.96
CA VAL A 49 -4.27 -4.28 -10.35
C VAL A 49 -4.40 -4.11 -8.83
N PRO A 50 -5.15 -4.98 -8.16
CA PRO A 50 -5.37 -4.84 -6.73
C PRO A 50 -4.01 -4.87 -6.03
N HIS A 51 -3.74 -3.87 -5.20
CA HIS A 51 -2.53 -3.86 -4.37
C HIS A 51 -2.70 -4.82 -3.20
N LYS A 52 -2.81 -6.12 -3.50
CA LYS A 52 -2.66 -7.14 -2.49
C LYS A 52 -1.19 -7.14 -2.09
N LYS A 53 -0.87 -6.42 -1.02
CA LYS A 53 0.35 -6.72 -0.27
C LYS A 53 0.27 -8.20 0.09
N THR A 54 1.05 -9.01 -0.61
CA THR A 54 1.32 -10.42 -0.27
C THR A 54 2.16 -10.53 0.98
N THR A 55 2.21 -9.49 1.82
CA THR A 55 2.68 -9.60 3.20
C THR A 55 1.66 -10.43 3.94
N LYS A 56 1.81 -11.75 3.85
CA LYS A 56 1.12 -12.70 4.71
C LYS A 56 1.27 -12.18 6.14
N ARG A 57 0.14 -11.85 6.79
CA ARG A 57 0.17 -11.49 8.21
C ARG A 57 0.58 -12.74 8.97
N LEU A 58 1.86 -12.78 9.36
CA LEU A 58 2.37 -13.89 10.16
C LEU A 58 1.69 -13.88 11.53
N THR A 59 1.17 -15.04 11.91
CA THR A 59 0.69 -15.32 13.26
C THR A 59 1.86 -15.29 14.25
N LEU A 60 1.56 -15.17 15.54
CA LEU A 60 2.58 -15.22 16.59
C LEU A 60 3.44 -16.49 16.49
N ASN A 61 2.80 -17.64 16.30
CA ASN A 61 3.48 -18.93 16.15
C ASN A 61 4.44 -18.96 14.96
N GLU A 62 4.04 -18.40 13.81
CA GLU A 62 4.90 -18.33 12.63
C GLU A 62 6.12 -17.42 12.85
N ARG A 63 5.95 -16.31 13.59
CA ARG A 63 7.05 -15.41 13.93
C ARG A 63 8.05 -16.06 14.89
N ILE A 64 7.56 -16.81 15.87
CA ILE A 64 8.40 -17.55 16.81
C ILE A 64 9.17 -18.66 16.07
N ALA A 65 8.52 -19.40 15.17
CA ALA A 65 9.16 -20.43 14.35
C ALA A 65 10.25 -19.90 13.42
N MET A 66 10.20 -18.62 13.04
CA MET A 66 11.27 -17.96 12.25
C MET A 66 12.50 -17.61 13.07
N THR A 67 12.45 -17.72 14.39
CA THR A 67 13.60 -17.49 15.25
C THR A 67 14.38 -18.80 15.37
N ALA A 68 15.59 -18.83 14.81
CA ALA A 68 16.46 -20.02 14.81
C ALA A 68 16.99 -20.38 16.22
N SER A 69 16.93 -19.43 17.15
CA SER A 69 17.51 -19.57 18.47
C SER A 69 16.49 -20.14 19.45
N LYS A 70 16.89 -21.21 20.15
CA LYS A 70 16.11 -21.80 21.26
C LYS A 70 15.89 -20.82 22.42
N GLU A 71 16.76 -19.82 22.52
CA GLU A 71 16.72 -18.72 23.48
C GLU A 71 16.93 -17.40 22.72
N LEU A 72 16.16 -16.37 23.06
CA LEU A 72 16.32 -15.05 22.47
C LEU A 72 17.62 -14.43 23.00
N PRO A 73 18.50 -13.92 22.13
CA PRO A 73 19.73 -13.28 22.59
C PRO A 73 19.38 -12.05 23.42
N THR A 74 19.97 -11.95 24.61
CA THR A 74 19.92 -10.73 25.41
C THR A 74 20.67 -9.64 24.66
N VAL A 75 20.00 -8.52 24.38
CA VAL A 75 20.59 -7.37 23.71
C VAL A 75 21.14 -6.45 24.79
N LYS A 76 22.44 -6.60 25.07
CA LYS A 76 23.13 -5.91 26.18
C LYS A 76 23.00 -4.37 26.07
N GLU A 77 22.87 -3.86 24.85
CA GLU A 77 22.66 -2.43 24.60
C GLU A 77 21.38 -1.86 25.21
N TRP A 78 20.36 -2.70 25.48
CA TRP A 78 19.15 -2.27 26.20
C TRP A 78 19.39 -2.12 27.70
N ASP A 79 20.21 -3.00 28.28
CA ASP A 79 20.54 -2.96 29.71
C ASP A 79 21.51 -1.81 30.04
N ASP A 80 22.32 -1.40 29.06
CA ASP A 80 23.28 -0.31 29.18
C ASP A 80 22.66 1.10 28.97
N LEU A 81 21.35 1.18 28.67
CA LEU A 81 20.66 2.47 28.47
C LEU A 81 20.68 3.30 29.75
N GLN A 82 21.33 4.46 29.68
CA GLN A 82 21.31 5.43 30.77
C GLN A 82 19.97 6.17 30.77
N PRO A 83 19.30 6.31 31.92
CA PRO A 83 18.07 7.09 32.02
C PRO A 83 18.36 8.57 31.73
N THR A 84 17.83 9.08 30.63
CA THR A 84 17.97 10.49 30.20
C THR A 84 16.73 11.33 30.52
N GLY A 85 15.74 10.78 31.22
CA GLY A 85 14.50 11.47 31.57
C GLY A 85 14.63 12.34 32.81
N SER A 86 13.97 13.51 32.81
CA SER A 86 13.86 14.42 33.97
C SER A 86 12.56 14.21 34.75
N GLU A 87 12.00 13.00 34.70
CA GLU A 87 10.74 12.67 35.39
C GLU A 87 11.01 12.64 36.92
N ILE A 88 10.22 13.42 37.67
CA ILE A 88 10.15 13.40 39.14
C ILE A 88 8.86 12.69 39.54
#